data_AF-A0A843DV11-F1
#
_entry.id   AF-A0A843DV11-F1
#
_cell.length_a   1.000
_cell.length_b   1.000
_cell.length_c   1.000
_cell.angle_alpha   90.00
_cell.angle_beta   90.00
_cell.angle_gamma   90.00
#
_symmetry.space_group_name_H-M   'P 1'
#
loop_
_entity.id
_entity.type
_entity.pdbx_description
1 polymer ?
#
loop_
_entity_poly.entity_id
_entity_poly.type
_entity_poly.pdbx_seq_one_letter_code
_entity_poly.pdbx_strand_id
1 'polypeptide(L)'
;ELLLDNTDRNRTSPFAFTGNRFEFRAVGSSANCSNAVATLNTIVADQLTIFKKAVDKKVAAGTPVMQAILDETRETYKASMNICFDGNGYSEEWKKEAKKRGLDCETSPPKSYCALTDKATVAMYKRTGVMNAAELEARKETFCDIYSKKVEIEARILADLTENHILPIATQYETRLLDNVSKMKDIFSEADYKKLSAGKVAMIKTIAEDLSEARKLAMDMEKACDKANTAKSEYAKANAYHDKVIPYIEKIRVLVDDLEMIVDDEMWPLPKYRELLFIR
;
A
#
# COMPACT_ATOMS: atom_id res chain seq x y z
N GLU A 1 -40.76 -10.48 10.65
CA GLU A 1 -39.63 -11.40 10.41
C GLU A 1 -38.38 -10.59 10.13
N LEU A 2 -37.23 -10.98 10.71
CA LEU A 2 -35.93 -10.50 10.26
C LEU A 2 -35.64 -11.22 8.94
N LEU A 3 -35.76 -10.52 7.82
CA LEU A 3 -35.41 -11.05 6.51
C LEU A 3 -33.95 -11.52 6.53
N LEU A 4 -33.69 -12.71 6.01
CA LEU A 4 -32.32 -13.20 5.85
C LEU A 4 -31.60 -12.26 4.88
N ASP A 5 -30.51 -11.65 5.34
CA ASP A 5 -29.69 -10.77 4.52
C ASP A 5 -29.09 -11.56 3.35
N ASN A 6 -29.68 -11.34 2.17
CA ASN A 6 -29.26 -11.92 0.89
C ASN A 6 -28.41 -10.92 0.08
N THR A 7 -27.85 -9.87 0.71
CA THR A 7 -26.91 -8.99 0.02
C THR A 7 -25.72 -9.80 -0.45
N ASP A 8 -25.67 -9.99 -1.77
CA ASP A 8 -24.54 -10.52 -2.48
C ASP A 8 -23.29 -9.81 -1.97
N ARG A 9 -22.38 -10.62 -1.43
CA ARG A 9 -21.34 -10.25 -0.47
C ARG A 9 -20.59 -9.06 -1.02
N ASN A 10 -20.83 -7.86 -0.48
CA ASN A 10 -20.05 -6.69 -0.87
C ASN A 10 -18.57 -6.98 -0.58
N ARG A 11 -17.81 -7.38 -1.62
CA ARG A 11 -16.41 -7.82 -1.51
C ARG A 11 -15.44 -6.66 -1.36
N THR A 12 -15.94 -5.44 -1.49
CA THR A 12 -15.18 -4.20 -1.38
C THR A 12 -15.12 -3.67 0.05
N SER A 13 -15.98 -4.19 0.95
CA SER A 13 -15.94 -3.85 2.38
C SER A 13 -14.80 -4.58 3.10
N PRO A 14 -14.03 -3.88 3.95
CA PRO A 14 -12.98 -4.47 4.79
C PRO A 14 -13.55 -5.28 5.96
N PHE A 15 -14.80 -5.05 6.38
CA PHE A 15 -15.44 -5.74 7.49
C PHE A 15 -16.90 -6.03 7.11
N ALA A 16 -17.20 -7.28 6.78
CA ALA A 16 -18.50 -7.67 6.23
C ALA A 16 -19.20 -8.70 7.13
N PHE A 17 -20.50 -8.53 7.36
CA PHE A 17 -21.34 -9.58 7.93
C PHE A 17 -21.78 -10.52 6.81
N THR A 18 -21.58 -11.83 6.97
CA THR A 18 -21.91 -12.82 5.93
C THR A 18 -22.94 -13.85 6.43
N GLY A 19 -23.95 -13.38 7.16
CA GLY A 19 -25.09 -14.16 7.64
C GLY A 19 -24.92 -14.75 9.04
N ASN A 20 -23.82 -15.45 9.32
CA ASN A 20 -23.56 -16.06 10.65
C ASN A 20 -22.21 -15.71 11.27
N ARG A 21 -21.41 -14.89 10.59
CA ARG A 21 -20.08 -14.47 11.04
C ARG A 21 -19.72 -13.12 10.43
N PHE A 22 -18.69 -12.49 11.00
CA PHE A 22 -18.00 -11.38 10.37
C PHE A 22 -16.75 -11.86 9.63
N GLU A 23 -16.48 -11.28 8.47
CA GLU A 23 -15.28 -11.46 7.69
C GLU A 23 -14.46 -10.16 7.71
N PHE A 24 -13.29 -10.21 8.34
CA PHE A 24 -12.32 -9.11 8.31
C PHE A 24 -11.33 -9.33 7.17
N ARG A 25 -11.44 -8.51 6.13
CA ARG A 25 -10.75 -8.68 4.84
C ARG A 25 -9.53 -7.79 4.67
N ALA A 26 -9.25 -6.90 5.62
CA ALA A 26 -8.10 -5.99 5.55
C ALA A 26 -6.75 -6.66 5.90
N VAL A 27 -6.75 -7.94 6.29
CA VAL A 27 -5.51 -8.66 6.65
C VAL A 27 -4.76 -9.07 5.39
N GLY A 28 -3.52 -8.61 5.24
CA GLY A 28 -2.65 -8.99 4.11
C GLY A 28 -2.31 -10.47 4.10
N SER A 29 -2.10 -11.04 2.92
CA SER A 29 -1.87 -12.50 2.73
C SER A 29 -0.62 -13.04 3.44
N SER A 30 0.42 -12.21 3.60
CA SER A 30 1.65 -12.57 4.31
C SER A 30 1.62 -12.21 5.80
N ALA A 31 0.53 -11.63 6.31
CA ALA A 31 0.46 -11.15 7.68
C ALA A 31 0.12 -12.29 8.66
N ASN A 32 0.73 -12.27 9.85
CA ASN A 32 0.30 -13.14 10.94
C ASN A 32 -1.08 -12.69 11.43
N CYS A 33 -2.08 -13.57 11.33
CA CYS A 33 -3.45 -13.29 11.76
C CYS A 33 -3.58 -12.96 13.24
N SER A 34 -2.63 -13.40 14.09
CA SER A 34 -2.68 -13.22 15.55
C SER A 34 -2.82 -11.76 15.95
N ASN A 35 -2.15 -10.82 15.26
CA ASN A 35 -2.24 -9.40 15.60
C ASN A 35 -3.64 -8.84 15.32
N ALA A 36 -4.23 -9.17 14.17
CA ALA A 36 -5.57 -8.75 13.80
C ALA A 36 -6.62 -9.36 14.74
N VAL A 37 -6.52 -10.67 15.00
CA VAL A 37 -7.43 -11.40 15.89
C VAL A 37 -7.32 -10.88 17.33
N ALA A 38 -6.12 -10.68 17.86
CA ALA A 38 -5.92 -10.12 19.20
C ALA A 38 -6.54 -8.71 19.31
N THR A 39 -6.34 -7.86 18.30
CA THR A 39 -6.91 -6.50 18.27
C THR A 39 -8.44 -6.55 18.25
N LEU A 40 -9.03 -7.32 17.34
CA LEU A 40 -10.49 -7.45 17.24
C LEU A 40 -11.12 -8.02 18.51
N ASN A 41 -10.54 -9.07 19.08
CA ASN A 41 -11.03 -9.66 20.32
C ASN A 41 -10.93 -8.69 21.49
N THR A 42 -9.87 -7.86 21.53
CA THR A 42 -9.73 -6.82 22.56
C THR A 42 -10.80 -5.74 22.42
N ILE A 43 -11.07 -5.29 21.19
CA ILE A 43 -12.13 -4.31 20.90
C ILE A 43 -13.49 -4.85 21.34
N VAL A 44 -13.81 -6.10 20.98
CA VAL A 44 -15.08 -6.74 21.36
C VAL A 44 -15.19 -6.90 22.88
N ALA A 45 -14.12 -7.33 23.55
CA ALA A 45 -14.13 -7.49 25.01
C ALA A 45 -14.37 -6.16 25.75
N ASP A 46 -13.73 -5.08 25.30
CA ASP A 46 -13.90 -3.74 25.88
C ASP A 46 -15.32 -3.22 25.65
N GLN A 47 -15.84 -3.35 24.43
CA GLN A 47 -17.19 -2.90 24.10
C GLN A 47 -18.27 -3.69 24.86
N LEU A 48 -18.12 -5.00 25.03
CA LEU A 48 -19.03 -5.81 25.86
C LEU A 48 -19.00 -5.38 27.33
N THR A 49 -17.84 -5.00 27.84
CA THR A 49 -17.70 -4.49 29.22
C THR A 49 -18.39 -3.13 29.38
N ILE A 50 -18.25 -2.24 28.40
CA ILE A 50 -18.95 -0.95 28.37
C ILE A 50 -20.47 -1.15 28.32
N PHE A 51 -20.93 -1.98 27.39
CA PHE A 51 -22.35 -2.32 27.22
C PHE A 51 -22.95 -2.87 28.52
N LYS A 52 -22.27 -3.82 29.16
CA LYS A 52 -22.71 -4.45 30.41
C LYS A 52 -22.83 -3.42 31.54
N LYS A 53 -21.86 -2.51 31.69
CA LYS A 53 -21.92 -1.43 32.69
C LYS A 53 -23.10 -0.47 32.46
N ALA A 54 -23.39 -0.15 31.20
CA ALA A 54 -24.50 0.74 30.85
C ALA A 54 -25.87 0.09 31.14
N VAL A 55 -26.01 -1.20 30.79
CA VAL A 55 -27.21 -1.99 31.13
C VAL A 55 -27.37 -2.12 32.64
N ASP A 56 -26.32 -2.50 33.38
CA ASP A 56 -26.36 -2.64 34.85
C ASP A 56 -26.83 -1.33 35.52
N LYS A 57 -26.37 -0.17 35.02
CA LYS A 57 -26.80 1.15 35.50
C LYS A 57 -28.29 1.39 35.28
N LYS A 58 -28.84 1.04 34.11
CA LYS A 58 -30.27 1.17 33.79
C LYS A 58 -31.14 0.23 34.64
N VAL A 59 -30.66 -0.98 34.88
CA VAL A 59 -31.32 -1.97 35.75
C VAL A 59 -31.33 -1.51 37.20
N ALA A 60 -30.21 -0.99 37.71
CA ALA A 60 -30.14 -0.42 39.06
C ALA A 60 -31.08 0.78 39.25
N ALA A 61 -31.39 1.51 38.17
CA ALA A 61 -32.38 2.59 38.16
C ALA A 61 -33.85 2.11 38.09
N GLY A 62 -34.09 0.79 38.09
CA GLY A 62 -35.43 0.20 38.09
C GLY A 62 -35.98 -0.20 36.72
N THR A 63 -35.18 -0.10 35.66
CA THR A 63 -35.60 -0.53 34.31
C THR A 63 -35.58 -2.06 34.22
N PRO A 64 -36.64 -2.72 33.68
CA PRO A 64 -36.61 -4.16 33.43
C PRO A 64 -35.43 -4.55 32.53
N VAL A 65 -34.80 -5.69 32.81
CA VAL A 65 -33.56 -6.14 32.13
C VAL A 65 -33.68 -6.13 30.61
N MET A 66 -34.75 -6.72 30.05
CA MET A 66 -34.95 -6.77 28.60
C MET A 66 -35.10 -5.38 27.98
N GLN A 67 -35.77 -4.46 28.68
CA GLN A 67 -35.92 -3.10 28.21
C GLN A 67 -34.58 -2.34 28.23
N ALA A 68 -33.80 -2.49 29.31
CA ALA A 68 -32.47 -1.90 29.43
C ALA A 68 -31.52 -2.37 28.32
N ILE A 69 -31.55 -3.67 27.97
CA ILE A 69 -30.78 -4.24 26.86
C ILE A 69 -31.20 -3.61 25.54
N LEU A 70 -32.50 -3.60 25.22
CA LEU A 70 -33.00 -3.05 23.95
C LEU A 70 -32.68 -1.56 23.81
N ASP A 71 -32.75 -0.79 24.90
CA ASP A 71 -32.44 0.63 24.89
C ASP A 71 -30.94 0.88 24.65
N GLU A 72 -30.07 0.13 25.31
CA GLU A 72 -28.62 0.19 25.07
C GLU A 72 -28.25 -0.26 23.64
N THR A 73 -28.90 -1.29 23.12
CA THR A 73 -28.69 -1.74 21.73
C THR A 73 -29.08 -0.65 20.72
N ARG A 74 -30.21 0.05 20.93
CA ARG A 74 -30.62 1.17 20.07
C ARG A 74 -29.62 2.33 20.14
N GLU A 75 -29.13 2.66 21.33
CA GLU A 75 -28.13 3.71 21.52
C GLU A 75 -26.81 3.36 20.81
N THR A 76 -26.33 2.13 21.00
CA THR A 76 -25.10 1.63 20.36
C THR A 76 -25.25 1.62 18.83
N TYR A 77 -26.37 1.15 18.30
CA TYR A 77 -26.63 1.12 16.87
C TYR A 77 -26.60 2.52 16.26
N LYS A 78 -27.27 3.50 16.89
CA LYS A 78 -27.24 4.91 16.47
C LYS A 78 -25.83 5.47 16.46
N ALA A 79 -25.02 5.16 17.47
CA ALA A 79 -23.63 5.58 17.53
C ALA A 79 -22.75 4.95 16.43
N SER A 80 -23.06 3.72 16.00
CA SER A 80 -22.34 3.02 14.92
C SER A 80 -22.81 3.37 13.51
N MET A 81 -23.87 4.16 13.32
CA MET A 81 -24.42 4.39 11.98
C MET A 81 -23.42 4.97 10.97
N ASN A 82 -22.46 5.79 11.44
CA ASN A 82 -21.46 6.39 10.56
C ASN A 82 -20.55 5.35 9.89
N ILE A 83 -20.31 4.19 10.53
CA ILE A 83 -19.44 3.14 10.00
C ILE A 83 -20.18 2.14 9.09
N CYS A 84 -21.52 2.13 9.09
CA CYS A 84 -22.31 1.23 8.25
C CYS A 84 -22.36 1.76 6.80
N PHE A 85 -21.96 0.92 5.84
CA PHE A 85 -21.96 1.25 4.42
C PHE A 85 -22.14 0.00 3.56
N ASP A 86 -23.13 0.06 2.67
CA ASP A 86 -23.53 -1.08 1.83
C ASP A 86 -23.16 -0.89 0.34
N GLY A 87 -22.48 0.20 0.01
CA GLY A 87 -22.11 0.55 -1.38
C GLY A 87 -20.71 0.09 -1.80
N ASN A 88 -20.23 0.60 -2.93
CA ASN A 88 -18.89 0.29 -3.45
C ASN A 88 -17.79 1.01 -2.66
N GLY A 89 -17.01 0.25 -1.88
CA GLY A 89 -15.91 0.75 -1.04
C GLY A 89 -14.68 1.25 -1.79
N TYR A 90 -14.55 0.95 -3.10
CA TYR A 90 -13.44 1.45 -3.92
C TYR A 90 -13.74 2.78 -4.61
N SER A 91 -14.99 3.22 -4.58
CA SER A 91 -15.44 4.43 -5.26
C SER A 91 -14.82 5.71 -4.69
N GLU A 92 -14.53 6.69 -5.54
CA GLU A 92 -14.05 8.01 -5.10
C GLU A 92 -15.14 8.77 -4.31
N GLU A 93 -16.40 8.48 -4.62
CA GLU A 93 -17.58 8.94 -3.89
C GLU A 93 -17.51 8.48 -2.43
N TRP A 94 -17.24 7.19 -2.20
CA TRP A 94 -17.09 6.65 -0.86
C TRP A 94 -15.92 7.27 -0.11
N LYS A 95 -14.75 7.46 -0.75
CA LYS A 95 -13.61 8.12 -0.10
C LYS A 95 -13.95 9.53 0.40
N LYS A 96 -14.72 10.30 -0.38
CA LYS A 96 -15.19 11.64 0.00
C LYS A 96 -16.24 11.56 1.11
N GLU A 97 -17.15 10.61 1.02
CA GLU A 97 -18.22 10.41 2.01
C GLU A 97 -17.67 9.93 3.36
N ALA A 98 -16.76 8.95 3.37
CA ALA A 98 -16.09 8.44 4.56
C ALA A 98 -15.39 9.58 5.33
N LYS A 99 -14.68 10.46 4.63
CA LYS A 99 -14.09 11.66 5.23
C LYS A 99 -15.14 12.60 5.84
N LYS A 100 -16.27 12.82 5.16
CA LYS A 100 -17.38 13.63 5.70
C LYS A 100 -18.01 12.99 6.96
N ARG A 101 -18.06 11.67 7.01
CA ARG A 101 -18.53 10.88 8.17
C ARG A 101 -17.50 10.84 9.31
N GLY A 102 -16.31 11.40 9.13
CA GLY A 102 -15.23 11.42 10.12
C GLY A 102 -14.47 10.10 10.23
N LEU A 103 -14.55 9.23 9.21
CA LEU A 103 -13.81 7.98 9.17
C LEU A 103 -12.35 8.22 8.78
N ASP A 104 -11.44 7.52 9.45
CA ASP A 104 -10.03 7.55 9.09
C ASP A 104 -9.82 6.93 7.71
N CYS A 105 -9.20 7.70 6.82
CA CYS A 105 -8.90 7.34 5.44
C CYS A 105 -7.40 7.48 5.14
N GLU A 106 -6.55 7.44 6.17
CA GLU A 106 -5.10 7.48 6.03
C GLU A 106 -4.60 6.25 5.25
N THR A 107 -3.72 6.49 4.28
CA THR A 107 -3.15 5.45 3.41
C THR A 107 -1.67 5.22 3.68
N SER A 108 -1.02 6.11 4.41
CA SER A 108 0.40 6.01 4.76
C SER A 108 0.60 4.99 5.88
N PRO A 109 1.29 3.86 5.64
CA PRO A 109 1.52 2.86 6.67
C PRO A 109 2.20 3.42 7.93
N PRO A 110 3.26 4.26 7.83
CA PRO A 110 3.86 4.89 9.02
C PRO A 110 2.85 5.66 9.86
N LYS A 111 1.97 6.45 9.24
CA LYS A 111 0.96 7.23 9.96
C LYS A 111 -0.13 6.34 10.55
N SER A 112 -0.55 5.29 9.86
CA SER A 112 -1.51 4.31 10.40
C SER A 112 -0.98 3.60 11.65
N TYR A 113 0.34 3.41 11.78
CA TYR A 113 0.93 2.82 13.00
C TYR A 113 0.78 3.71 14.24
N CYS A 114 0.57 5.03 14.07
CA CYS A 114 0.29 5.93 15.20
C CYS A 114 -1.02 5.60 15.92
N ALA A 115 -1.96 4.92 15.25
CA ALA A 115 -3.21 4.48 15.87
C ALA A 115 -3.00 3.55 17.08
N LEU A 116 -1.85 2.87 17.17
CA LEU A 116 -1.48 2.04 18.32
C LEU A 116 -1.24 2.87 19.58
N THR A 117 -0.77 4.10 19.44
CA THR A 117 -0.40 4.99 20.55
C THR A 117 -1.42 6.10 20.79
N ASP A 118 -2.56 6.04 20.07
CA ASP A 118 -3.69 6.92 20.32
C ASP A 118 -4.25 6.71 21.73
N LYS A 119 -4.68 7.81 22.35
CA LYS A 119 -5.20 7.81 23.73
C LYS A 119 -6.36 6.82 23.91
N ALA A 120 -7.24 6.72 22.90
CA ALA A 120 -8.38 5.80 22.91
C ALA A 120 -7.92 4.34 22.88
N THR A 121 -6.97 4.01 21.99
CA THR A 121 -6.38 2.67 21.84
C THR A 121 -5.65 2.26 23.11
N VAL A 122 -4.77 3.11 23.63
CA VAL A 122 -4.04 2.85 24.88
C VAL A 122 -4.99 2.65 26.06
N ALA A 123 -6.05 3.45 26.14
CA ALA A 123 -7.06 3.31 27.18
C ALA A 123 -7.85 1.99 27.06
N MET A 124 -8.19 1.56 25.84
CA MET A 124 -8.85 0.28 25.59
C MET A 124 -7.97 -0.88 26.04
N TYR A 125 -6.72 -0.95 25.58
CA TYR A 125 -5.77 -2.01 25.97
C TYR A 125 -5.52 -2.04 27.49
N LYS A 126 -5.44 -0.87 28.12
CA LYS A 126 -5.29 -0.76 29.58
C LYS A 126 -6.54 -1.26 30.33
N ARG A 127 -7.75 -0.96 29.85
CA ARG A 127 -9.01 -1.42 30.46
C ARG A 127 -9.18 -2.93 30.38
N THR A 128 -8.78 -3.53 29.28
CA THR A 128 -8.87 -4.98 29.06
C THR A 128 -7.72 -5.76 29.68
N GLY A 129 -6.63 -5.08 30.05
CA GLY A 129 -5.43 -5.72 30.62
C GLY A 129 -4.63 -6.53 29.61
N VAL A 130 -4.85 -6.32 28.30
CA VAL A 130 -4.20 -7.08 27.23
C VAL A 130 -2.80 -6.55 26.92
N MET A 131 -2.62 -5.21 26.93
CA MET A 131 -1.32 -4.57 26.73
C MET A 131 -1.23 -3.27 27.54
N ASN A 132 0.00 -2.83 27.79
CA ASN A 132 0.32 -1.54 28.40
C ASN A 132 0.86 -0.53 27.37
N ALA A 133 1.01 0.73 27.78
CA ALA A 133 1.44 1.81 26.89
C ALA A 133 2.86 1.61 26.33
N ALA A 134 3.78 1.05 27.13
CA ALA A 134 5.15 0.79 26.67
C ALA A 134 5.19 -0.32 25.62
N GLU A 135 4.39 -1.37 25.78
CA GLU A 135 4.24 -2.44 24.79
C GLU A 135 3.66 -1.94 23.46
N LEU A 136 2.71 -1.01 23.51
CA LEU A 136 2.12 -0.41 22.31
C LEU A 136 3.11 0.48 21.56
N GLU A 137 3.90 1.29 22.27
CA GLU A 137 4.97 2.09 21.64
C GLU A 137 6.04 1.17 21.01
N ALA A 138 6.48 0.14 21.74
CA ALA A 138 7.45 -0.83 21.22
C ALA A 138 6.96 -1.54 19.95
N ARG A 139 5.66 -1.87 19.88
CA ARG A 139 5.03 -2.44 18.67
C ARG A 139 5.02 -1.45 17.51
N LYS A 140 4.67 -0.18 17.76
CA LYS A 140 4.71 0.87 16.73
C LYS A 140 6.12 1.06 16.19
N GLU A 141 7.13 1.12 17.05
CA GLU A 141 8.53 1.19 16.64
C GLU A 141 8.93 -0.01 15.80
N THR A 142 8.57 -1.23 16.23
CA THR A 142 8.85 -2.47 15.49
C THR A 142 8.20 -2.45 14.10
N PHE A 143 6.95 -1.99 13.98
CA PHE A 143 6.30 -1.89 12.66
C PHE A 143 6.96 -0.84 11.77
N CYS A 144 7.38 0.30 12.32
CA CYS A 144 8.13 1.31 11.59
C CYS A 144 9.49 0.78 11.08
N ASP A 145 10.21 0.02 11.91
CA ASP A 145 11.48 -0.60 11.55
C ASP A 145 11.32 -1.65 10.44
N ILE A 146 10.37 -2.59 10.60
CA ILE A 146 10.07 -3.62 9.59
C ILE A 146 9.68 -2.96 8.26
N TYR A 147 8.83 -1.95 8.30
CA TYR A 147 8.42 -1.21 7.10
C TYR A 147 9.62 -0.54 6.43
N SER A 148 10.43 0.20 7.18
CA SER A 148 11.60 0.92 6.66
C SER A 148 12.59 -0.04 6.00
N LYS A 149 12.89 -1.17 6.65
CA LYS A 149 13.79 -2.20 6.12
C LYS A 149 13.28 -2.84 4.84
N LYS A 150 11.97 -3.13 4.75
CA LYS A 150 11.39 -3.68 3.53
C LYS A 150 11.54 -2.71 2.35
N VAL A 151 11.13 -1.46 2.53
CA VAL A 151 11.25 -0.44 1.47
C VAL A 151 12.71 -0.17 1.12
N GLU A 152 13.63 -0.20 2.09
CA GLU A 152 15.06 -0.07 1.84
C GLU A 152 15.58 -1.20 0.95
N ILE A 153 15.25 -2.46 1.26
CA ILE A 153 15.65 -3.63 0.46
C ILE A 153 15.10 -3.52 -0.95
N GLU A 154 13.82 -3.19 -1.10
CA GLU A 154 13.17 -3.01 -2.42
C GLU A 154 13.84 -1.91 -3.23
N ALA A 155 14.11 -0.75 -2.62
CA ALA A 155 14.78 0.36 -3.28
C ALA A 155 16.21 -0.01 -3.72
N ARG A 156 17.00 -0.61 -2.82
CA ARG A 156 18.39 -0.98 -3.12
C ARG A 156 18.50 -2.05 -4.19
N ILE A 157 17.63 -3.07 -4.14
CA ILE A 157 17.58 -4.10 -5.19
C ILE A 157 17.16 -3.48 -6.53
N LEU A 158 16.17 -2.59 -6.55
CA LEU A 158 15.76 -1.93 -7.79
C LEU A 158 16.88 -1.08 -8.39
N ALA A 159 17.61 -0.31 -7.58
CA ALA A 159 18.76 0.45 -8.04
C ALA A 159 19.83 -0.45 -8.64
N ASP A 160 20.19 -1.53 -7.93
CA ASP A 160 21.17 -2.52 -8.37
C ASP A 160 20.76 -3.20 -9.69
N LEU A 161 19.53 -3.68 -9.78
CA LEU A 161 18.99 -4.28 -11.01
C LEU A 161 18.96 -3.28 -12.17
N THR A 162 18.61 -2.03 -11.90
CA THR A 162 18.59 -0.98 -12.91
C THR A 162 19.99 -0.76 -13.46
N GLU A 163 20.97 -0.46 -12.61
CA GLU A 163 22.35 -0.16 -13.03
C GLU A 163 23.09 -1.34 -13.65
N ASN A 164 22.94 -2.54 -13.07
CA ASN A 164 23.78 -3.68 -13.42
C ASN A 164 23.14 -4.64 -14.44
N HIS A 165 21.81 -4.66 -14.56
CA HIS A 165 21.13 -5.58 -15.47
C HIS A 165 20.41 -4.85 -16.61
N ILE A 166 19.60 -3.83 -16.30
CA ILE A 166 18.71 -3.20 -17.29
C ILE A 166 19.48 -2.20 -18.17
N LEU A 167 20.13 -1.20 -17.56
CA LEU A 167 20.82 -0.14 -18.32
C LEU A 167 21.91 -0.69 -19.25
N PRO A 168 22.73 -1.69 -18.88
CA PRO A 168 23.75 -2.23 -19.79
C PRO A 168 23.16 -2.89 -21.03
N ILE A 169 22.05 -3.62 -20.89
CA ILE A 169 21.37 -4.26 -22.01
C ILE A 169 20.72 -3.21 -22.93
N ALA A 170 20.01 -2.25 -22.35
CA ALA A 170 19.41 -1.16 -23.12
C ALA A 170 20.47 -0.33 -23.87
N THR A 171 21.64 -0.08 -23.26
CA THR A 171 22.78 0.59 -23.92
C THR A 171 23.35 -0.26 -25.08
N GLN A 172 23.43 -1.57 -24.92
CA GLN A 172 23.86 -2.47 -26.01
C GLN A 172 22.87 -2.44 -27.18
N TYR A 173 21.57 -2.44 -26.89
CA TYR A 173 20.53 -2.33 -27.91
C TYR A 173 20.57 -0.98 -28.62
N GLU A 174 20.71 0.12 -27.86
CA GLU A 174 20.90 1.47 -28.39
C GLU A 174 22.09 1.52 -29.36
N THR A 175 23.23 0.92 -28.99
CA THR A 175 24.43 0.84 -29.84
C THR A 175 24.15 0.13 -31.16
N ARG A 176 23.37 -0.97 -31.16
CA ARG A 176 22.96 -1.67 -32.38
C ARG A 176 22.09 -0.80 -33.28
N LEU A 177 21.16 -0.04 -32.70
CA LEU A 177 20.32 0.90 -33.44
C LEU A 177 21.13 2.05 -34.03
N LEU A 178 22.07 2.61 -33.27
CA LEU A 178 22.99 3.65 -33.72
C LEU A 178 23.87 3.19 -34.90
N ASP A 179 24.45 2.00 -34.80
CA ASP A 179 25.25 1.41 -35.90
C ASP A 179 24.41 1.21 -37.17
N ASN A 180 23.17 0.73 -37.01
CA ASN A 180 22.25 0.60 -38.13
C ASN A 180 21.93 1.95 -38.79
N VAL A 181 21.61 2.98 -38.00
CA VAL A 181 21.33 4.33 -38.50
C VAL A 181 22.57 4.95 -39.15
N SER A 182 23.77 4.73 -38.59
CA SER A 182 25.03 5.19 -39.18
C SER A 182 25.25 4.57 -40.55
N LYS A 183 25.14 3.24 -40.67
CA LYS A 183 25.30 2.52 -41.94
C LYS A 183 24.26 2.92 -43.00
N MET A 184 23.04 3.26 -42.59
CA MET A 184 22.02 3.76 -43.52
C MET A 184 22.46 5.06 -44.21
N LYS A 185 23.21 5.93 -43.51
CA LYS A 185 23.67 7.20 -44.05
C LYS A 185 24.68 7.01 -45.20
N ASP A 186 25.47 5.95 -45.15
CA ASP A 186 26.49 5.64 -46.15
C ASP A 186 25.90 4.99 -47.42
N ILE A 187 24.71 4.37 -47.30
CA ILE A 187 24.07 3.62 -48.38
C ILE A 187 23.00 4.44 -49.11
N PHE A 188 22.21 5.24 -48.38
CA PHE A 188 21.06 5.94 -48.93
C PHE A 188 21.39 7.39 -49.31
N SER A 189 20.61 7.94 -50.26
CA SER A 189 20.62 9.38 -50.53
C SER A 189 20.21 10.17 -49.29
N GLU A 190 20.61 11.44 -49.17
CA GLU A 190 20.28 12.25 -47.98
C GLU A 190 18.76 12.36 -47.74
N ALA A 191 17.97 12.43 -48.82
CA ALA A 191 16.52 12.49 -48.74
C ALA A 191 15.91 11.18 -48.24
N ASP A 192 16.36 10.03 -48.77
CA ASP A 192 15.88 8.71 -48.37
C ASP A 192 16.32 8.38 -46.94
N TYR A 193 17.55 8.73 -46.57
CA TYR A 193 18.06 8.58 -45.21
C TYR A 193 17.18 9.31 -44.19
N LYS A 194 16.89 10.60 -44.41
CA LYS A 194 16.06 11.39 -43.48
C LYS A 194 14.66 10.80 -43.34
N LYS A 195 14.07 10.29 -44.42
CA LYS A 195 12.74 9.67 -44.39
C LYS A 195 12.73 8.32 -43.70
N LEU A 196 13.69 7.44 -44.00
CA LEU A 196 13.71 6.06 -43.53
C LEU A 196 14.28 5.89 -42.12
N SER A 197 15.18 6.78 -41.68
CA SER A 197 15.80 6.71 -40.35
C SER A 197 15.01 7.42 -39.25
N ALA A 198 14.03 8.28 -39.59
CA ALA A 198 13.33 9.13 -38.62
C ALA A 198 12.76 8.37 -37.41
N GLY A 199 12.10 7.23 -37.63
CA GLY A 199 11.55 6.41 -36.55
C GLY A 199 12.61 5.78 -35.65
N LYS A 200 13.73 5.31 -36.24
CA LYS A 200 14.85 4.75 -35.49
C LYS A 200 15.56 5.82 -34.67
N VAL A 201 15.75 7.01 -35.23
CA VAL A 201 16.34 8.15 -34.53
C VAL A 201 15.46 8.59 -33.35
N ALA A 202 14.14 8.63 -33.52
CA ALA A 202 13.22 8.92 -32.43
C ALA A 202 13.30 7.87 -31.31
N MET A 203 13.32 6.59 -31.66
CA MET A 203 13.47 5.49 -30.71
C MET A 203 14.80 5.55 -29.93
N ILE A 204 15.93 5.77 -30.63
CA ILE A 204 17.25 5.94 -30.00
C ILE A 204 17.21 7.11 -29.01
N LYS A 205 16.58 8.23 -29.40
CA LYS A 205 16.45 9.38 -28.51
C LYS A 205 15.67 9.03 -27.24
N THR A 206 14.54 8.33 -27.36
CA THR A 206 13.76 7.87 -26.20
C THR A 206 14.59 6.97 -25.30
N ILE A 207 15.27 5.96 -25.84
CA ILE A 207 16.14 5.07 -25.07
C ILE A 207 17.22 5.88 -24.32
N ALA A 208 17.87 6.83 -24.99
CA ALA A 208 18.92 7.65 -24.38
C ALA A 208 18.38 8.53 -23.23
N GLU A 209 17.19 9.11 -23.41
CA GLU A 209 16.51 9.92 -22.38
C GLU A 209 16.14 9.04 -21.16
N ASP A 210 15.54 7.87 -21.39
CA ASP A 210 15.13 6.93 -20.34
C ASP A 210 16.34 6.36 -19.59
N LEU A 211 17.40 5.96 -20.31
CA LEU A 211 18.66 5.48 -19.71
C LEU A 211 19.27 6.54 -18.79
N SER A 212 19.33 7.79 -19.26
CA SER A 212 19.92 8.90 -18.51
C SER A 212 19.10 9.22 -17.26
N GLU A 213 17.77 9.29 -17.37
CA GLU A 213 16.92 9.62 -16.23
C GLU A 213 16.85 8.44 -15.23
N ALA A 214 16.76 7.20 -15.70
CA ALA A 214 16.74 6.02 -14.83
C ALA A 214 18.02 5.92 -14.00
N ARG A 215 19.20 6.12 -14.61
CA ARG A 215 20.49 6.18 -13.89
C ARG A 215 20.50 7.26 -12.82
N LYS A 216 20.08 8.48 -13.19
CA LYS A 216 20.02 9.61 -12.26
C LYS A 216 19.09 9.32 -11.09
N LEU A 217 17.90 8.80 -11.35
CA LEU A 217 16.91 8.46 -10.33
C LEU A 217 17.40 7.33 -9.42
N ALA A 218 18.09 6.31 -9.95
CA ALA A 218 18.69 5.25 -9.15
C ALA A 218 19.73 5.80 -8.17
N MET A 219 20.67 6.62 -8.66
CA MET A 219 21.68 7.29 -7.81
C MET A 219 21.05 8.21 -6.75
N ASP A 220 20.02 8.97 -7.12
CA ASP A 220 19.34 9.87 -6.18
C ASP A 220 18.48 9.11 -5.17
N MET A 221 17.92 7.96 -5.56
CA MET A 221 17.21 7.04 -4.65
C MET A 221 18.16 6.44 -3.61
N GLU A 222 19.36 6.01 -3.99
CA GLU A 222 20.37 5.51 -3.04
C GLU A 222 20.74 6.58 -2.01
N LYS A 223 21.01 7.81 -2.46
CA LYS A 223 21.25 8.95 -1.54
C LYS A 223 20.05 9.22 -0.64
N ALA A 224 18.83 9.06 -1.15
CA ALA A 224 17.61 9.23 -0.37
C ALA A 224 17.48 8.14 0.72
N CYS A 225 17.82 6.89 0.41
CA CYS A 225 17.90 5.79 1.38
C CYS A 225 18.94 6.09 2.47
N ASP A 226 20.15 6.50 2.08
CA ASP A 226 21.21 6.82 3.04
C ASP A 226 20.81 7.99 3.95
N LYS A 227 20.17 9.03 3.39
CA LYS A 227 19.62 10.13 4.17
C LYS A 227 18.51 9.67 5.10
N ALA A 228 17.59 8.81 4.65
CA ALA A 228 16.52 8.26 5.48
C ALA A 228 17.08 7.46 6.66
N ASN A 229 18.18 6.73 6.46
CA ASN A 229 18.88 5.98 7.51
C ASN A 229 19.53 6.85 8.59
N THR A 230 19.73 8.15 8.35
CA THR A 230 20.22 9.10 9.38
C THR A 230 19.12 9.66 10.29
N ALA A 231 17.85 9.27 10.08
CA ALA A 231 16.74 9.76 10.88
C ALA A 231 16.88 9.38 12.36
N LYS A 232 16.44 10.29 13.25
CA LYS A 232 16.61 10.16 14.71
C LYS A 232 15.65 9.16 15.38
N SER A 233 14.64 8.69 14.67
CA SER A 233 13.64 7.75 15.20
C SER A 233 13.14 6.84 14.09
N GLU A 234 12.69 5.64 14.46
CA GLU A 234 12.12 4.68 13.50
C GLU A 234 10.88 5.25 12.80
N TYR A 235 10.06 6.04 13.50
CA TYR A 235 8.92 6.71 12.90
C TYR A 235 9.34 7.74 11.84
N ALA A 236 10.35 8.58 12.14
CA ALA A 236 10.86 9.54 11.17
C ALA A 236 11.52 8.84 9.97
N LYS A 237 12.23 7.73 10.22
CA LYS A 237 12.80 6.86 9.18
C LYS A 237 11.72 6.30 8.26
N ALA A 238 10.67 5.72 8.83
CA ALA A 238 9.55 5.15 8.08
C ALA A 238 8.83 6.19 7.20
N ASN A 239 8.60 7.40 7.74
CA ASN A 239 8.03 8.50 6.94
C ASN A 239 8.98 8.96 5.83
N ALA A 240 10.29 9.02 6.08
CA ALA A 240 11.27 9.37 5.05
C ALA A 240 11.25 8.35 3.90
N TYR A 241 11.21 7.05 4.20
CA TYR A 241 11.06 6.01 3.19
C TYR A 241 9.75 6.13 2.41
N HIS A 242 8.62 6.32 3.11
CA HIS A 242 7.31 6.47 2.46
C HIS A 242 7.23 7.72 1.56
N ASP A 243 7.62 8.89 2.06
CA ASP A 243 7.39 10.16 1.37
C ASP A 243 8.50 10.52 0.37
N LYS A 244 9.71 9.97 0.54
CA LYS A 244 10.88 10.33 -0.27
C LYS A 244 11.43 9.19 -1.10
N VAL A 245 11.41 7.94 -0.63
CA VAL A 245 12.02 6.80 -1.35
C VAL A 245 11.02 6.12 -2.29
N ILE A 246 9.81 5.78 -1.83
CA ILE A 246 8.78 5.14 -2.67
C ILE A 246 8.51 5.89 -3.99
N PRO A 247 8.44 7.23 -4.04
CA PRO A 247 8.26 7.94 -5.30
C PRO A 247 9.36 7.69 -6.34
N TYR A 248 10.59 7.34 -5.94
CA TYR A 248 11.64 6.97 -6.88
C TYR A 248 11.40 5.56 -7.45
N ILE A 249 10.99 4.61 -6.62
CA ILE A 249 10.68 3.24 -7.04
C ILE A 249 9.66 3.26 -8.19
N GLU A 250 8.56 3.99 -8.02
CA GLU A 250 7.52 4.10 -9.06
C GLU A 250 8.04 4.77 -10.34
N LYS A 251 8.84 5.84 -10.22
CA LYS A 251 9.37 6.55 -11.40
C LYS A 251 10.38 5.71 -12.17
N ILE A 252 11.30 5.04 -11.48
CA ILE A 252 12.28 4.15 -12.11
C ILE A 252 11.55 3.02 -12.81
N ARG A 253 10.55 2.43 -12.15
CA ARG A 253 9.74 1.36 -12.73
C ARG A 253 9.09 1.78 -14.06
N VAL A 254 8.47 2.95 -14.14
CA VAL A 254 7.88 3.44 -15.40
C VAL A 254 8.91 3.47 -16.53
N LEU A 255 10.11 4.01 -16.27
CA LEU A 255 11.17 4.08 -17.28
C LEU A 255 11.68 2.68 -17.69
N VAL A 256 11.81 1.77 -16.72
CA VAL A 256 12.23 0.39 -16.98
C VAL A 256 11.18 -0.36 -17.79
N ASP A 257 9.90 -0.20 -17.46
CA ASP A 257 8.77 -0.81 -18.17
C ASP A 257 8.70 -0.25 -19.62
N ASP A 258 8.98 1.04 -19.82
CA ASP A 258 9.07 1.65 -21.15
C ASP A 258 10.25 1.09 -21.96
N LEU A 259 11.42 0.90 -21.33
CA LEU A 259 12.58 0.25 -21.94
C LEU A 259 12.30 -1.21 -22.31
N GLU A 260 11.55 -1.96 -21.48
CA GLU A 260 11.15 -3.35 -21.76
C GLU A 260 10.37 -3.50 -23.07
N MET A 261 9.56 -2.48 -23.40
CA MET A 261 8.73 -2.45 -24.60
C MET A 261 9.52 -2.11 -25.87
N ILE A 262 10.66 -1.44 -25.74
CA ILE A 262 11.49 -1.00 -26.86
C ILE A 262 12.62 -1.98 -27.15
N VAL A 263 13.26 -2.52 -26.11
CA VAL A 263 14.41 -3.43 -26.23
C VAL A 263 13.96 -4.78 -26.76
N ASP A 264 14.81 -5.38 -27.60
CA ASP A 264 14.61 -6.71 -28.14
C ASP A 264 14.41 -7.76 -27.04
N ASP A 265 13.41 -8.61 -27.24
CA ASP A 265 12.98 -9.62 -26.29
C ASP A 265 14.09 -10.63 -25.97
N GLU A 266 14.85 -11.01 -26.99
CA GLU A 266 15.97 -11.95 -26.84
C GLU A 266 17.13 -11.37 -26.01
N MET A 267 17.21 -10.04 -25.91
CA MET A 267 18.24 -9.36 -25.13
C MET A 267 17.78 -9.03 -23.71
N TRP A 268 16.47 -8.91 -23.47
CA TRP A 268 15.94 -8.44 -22.20
C TRP A 268 16.32 -9.38 -21.05
N PRO A 269 16.91 -8.88 -19.95
CA PRO A 269 17.56 -9.73 -18.95
C PRO A 269 16.59 -10.38 -17.96
N LEU A 270 15.35 -9.89 -17.86
CA LEU A 270 14.36 -10.32 -16.88
C LEU A 270 13.19 -11.04 -17.57
N PRO A 271 12.62 -12.09 -16.97
CA PRO A 271 11.41 -12.71 -17.50
C PRO A 271 10.26 -11.70 -17.55
N LYS A 272 9.58 -11.62 -18.69
CA LYS A 272 8.46 -10.69 -18.86
C LYS A 272 7.24 -11.20 -18.11
N TYR A 273 6.30 -10.30 -17.77
CA TYR A 273 5.08 -10.67 -17.05
C TYR A 273 4.29 -11.80 -17.73
N ARG A 274 4.26 -11.85 -19.06
CA ARG A 274 3.58 -12.93 -19.80
C ARG A 274 4.19 -14.31 -19.54
N GLU A 275 5.49 -14.36 -19.27
CA GLU A 275 6.23 -15.59 -19.02
C GLU A 275 5.98 -16.04 -17.58
N LEU A 276 6.13 -15.12 -16.62
CA LEU A 276 5.87 -15.37 -15.21
C LEU A 276 4.44 -15.83 -14.92
N LEU A 277 3.46 -15.35 -15.68
CA LEU A 277 2.04 -15.62 -15.43
C LEU A 277 1.49 -16.82 -16.19
N PHE A 278 2.01 -17.13 -17.37
CA PHE A 278 1.37 -18.10 -18.28
C PHE A 278 2.28 -19.23 -18.75
N ILE A 279 3.60 -19.06 -18.72
CA ILE A 279 4.52 -20.14 -19.10
C ILE A 279 4.68 -21.06 -17.88
N ARG A 280 4.27 -22.32 -18.05
CA ARG A 280 4.39 -23.39 -17.06
C ARG A 280 5.53 -24.32 -17.41
#